data_AF-A0A7S1MU35-F1
#
_entry.id   AF-A0A7S1MU35-F1
#
_cell.length_a   1.000
_cell.length_b   1.000
_cell.length_c   1.000
_cell.angle_alpha   90.00
_cell.angle_beta   90.00
_cell.angle_gamma   90.00
#
_symmetry.space_group_name_H-M   'P 1'
#
loop_
_entity.id
_entity.type
_entity.pdbx_description
1 polymer ?
#
loop_
_entity_poly.entity_id
_entity_poly.type
_entity_poly.pdbx_seq_one_letter_code
_entity_poly.pdbx_strand_id
1 'polypeptide(L)'
;QLQLSERSQHSMQSINSDACSSEAACPCDKAPGTCMMWGDPHILVFDDRVQIRMLDHGVFWVVRASCVGIQAQYGPGGALKSPAVIKALAIGGAFLQNHTLLVEPTVGGKVTWDGVQILSGFPSAFDVAGLVNAKYHGDGEHIDPGLRGMKVKTLDLDLPLGVRVTVNRWPGHLDVLVAMRPLPGGQDGHCGNFNGDPSDDTAELISQRMGAEVPGSELLFPATFRQTPTRDIAMTLDDCAPKRRAKAAKLCQRSSSRSMSEGASLEDCVFDVCFAGAQYAREDTVVKQQMQQRVESIAAS
;
A
#
# COMPACT_ATOMS: atom_id res chain seq x y z
N GLN A 1 35.50 27.69 -4.05
CA GLN A 1 34.80 26.90 -3.01
C GLN A 1 33.49 26.29 -3.52
N LEU A 2 32.73 26.93 -4.41
CA LEU A 2 31.50 26.36 -5.00
C LEU A 2 31.72 25.14 -5.93
N GLN A 3 32.77 25.12 -6.76
CA GLN A 3 33.04 23.98 -7.67
C GLN A 3 33.48 22.68 -6.96
N LEU A 4 33.99 22.77 -5.73
CA LEU A 4 34.41 21.58 -4.96
C LEU A 4 33.20 20.88 -4.32
N SER A 5 32.12 21.59 -3.98
CA SER A 5 30.91 20.98 -3.43
C SER A 5 30.08 20.26 -4.49
N GLU A 6 29.98 20.82 -5.70
CA GLU A 6 29.24 20.18 -6.81
C GLU A 6 29.89 18.85 -7.21
N ARG A 7 31.23 18.79 -7.27
CA ARG A 7 31.96 17.56 -7.61
C ARG A 7 31.81 16.47 -6.54
N SER A 8 31.76 16.83 -5.26
CA SER A 8 31.48 15.90 -4.16
C SER A 8 30.03 15.44 -4.14
N GLN A 9 29.06 16.32 -4.43
CA GLN A 9 27.64 15.96 -4.51
C GLN A 9 27.37 15.00 -5.67
N HIS A 10 27.96 15.25 -6.84
CA HIS A 10 27.83 14.37 -8.00
C HIS A 10 28.51 13.01 -7.75
N SER A 11 29.68 12.99 -7.09
CA SER A 11 30.35 11.76 -6.69
C SER A 11 29.55 10.94 -5.67
N MET A 12 28.89 11.58 -4.69
CA MET A 12 28.03 10.88 -3.72
C MET A 12 26.72 10.38 -4.34
N GLN A 13 26.13 11.14 -5.27
CA GLN A 13 24.96 10.70 -6.04
C GLN A 13 25.27 9.47 -6.90
N SER A 14 26.43 9.46 -7.57
CA SER A 14 26.91 8.33 -8.37
C SER A 14 27.17 7.08 -7.52
N ILE A 15 27.80 7.23 -6.35
CA ILE A 15 28.09 6.10 -5.46
C ILE A 15 26.80 5.51 -4.87
N ASN A 16 25.82 6.36 -4.53
CA ASN A 16 24.51 5.90 -4.03
C ASN A 16 23.65 5.26 -5.13
N SER A 17 23.73 5.73 -6.38
CA SER A 17 23.03 5.07 -7.50
C SER A 17 23.62 3.69 -7.82
N ASP A 18 24.95 3.55 -7.73
CA ASP A 18 25.63 2.28 -8.00
C ASP A 18 25.30 1.23 -6.92
N ALA A 19 25.21 1.62 -5.65
CA ALA A 19 24.81 0.75 -4.55
C ALA A 19 23.33 0.31 -4.61
N CYS A 20 22.47 1.10 -5.25
CA CYS A 20 21.05 0.80 -5.43
C CYS A 20 20.74 0.18 -6.81
N SER A 21 21.76 -0.22 -7.56
CA SER A 21 21.62 -0.99 -8.79
C SER A 21 21.25 -2.45 -8.51
N SER A 22 20.58 -3.10 -9.47
CA SER A 22 20.08 -4.48 -9.34
C SER A 22 21.14 -5.52 -8.99
N GLU A 23 22.40 -5.29 -9.36
CA GLU A 23 23.51 -6.19 -9.09
C GLU A 23 24.14 -6.00 -7.70
N ALA A 24 23.97 -4.83 -7.08
CA ALA A 24 24.64 -4.48 -5.82
C ALA A 24 23.76 -4.63 -4.56
N ALA A 25 22.43 -4.51 -4.69
CA ALA A 25 21.53 -4.36 -3.52
C ALA A 25 20.57 -5.54 -3.25
N CYS A 26 20.62 -6.64 -4.01
CA CYS A 26 19.72 -7.76 -3.77
C CYS A 26 20.41 -8.90 -2.99
N PRO A 27 20.04 -9.19 -1.72
CA PRO A 27 20.34 -10.48 -1.12
C PRO A 27 19.43 -11.52 -1.79
N CYS A 28 19.89 -12.06 -2.92
CA CYS A 28 19.18 -13.02 -3.77
C CYS A 28 18.73 -14.30 -3.04
N ASP A 29 19.22 -14.53 -1.82
CA ASP A 29 19.02 -15.75 -1.05
C ASP A 29 17.76 -15.73 -0.16
N LYS A 30 17.11 -14.57 0.05
CA LYS A 30 15.86 -14.47 0.85
C LYS A 30 14.62 -14.47 -0.04
N ALA A 31 13.61 -15.28 0.27
CA ALA A 31 12.33 -15.29 -0.44
C ALA A 31 11.65 -13.91 -0.39
N PRO A 32 10.90 -13.51 -1.44
CA PRO A 32 10.08 -12.31 -1.39
C PRO A 32 8.91 -12.48 -0.42
N GLY A 33 8.58 -11.43 0.32
CA GLY A 33 7.34 -11.30 1.10
C GLY A 33 6.34 -10.45 0.35
N THR A 34 5.08 -10.51 0.77
CA THR A 34 3.99 -9.75 0.13
C THR A 34 3.25 -8.92 1.16
N CYS A 35 3.14 -7.62 0.89
CA CYS A 35 2.26 -6.71 1.60
C CYS A 35 1.03 -6.43 0.75
N MET A 36 -0.17 -6.61 1.31
CA MET A 36 -1.43 -6.36 0.60
C MET A 36 -2.22 -5.28 1.33
N MET A 37 -2.73 -4.29 0.60
CA MET A 37 -3.48 -3.16 1.11
C MET A 37 -4.77 -3.01 0.32
N TRP A 38 -5.92 -3.05 0.97
CA TRP A 38 -7.21 -3.04 0.27
C TRP A 38 -8.32 -2.46 1.12
N GLY A 39 -9.40 -2.05 0.46
CA GLY A 39 -10.58 -1.55 1.15
C GLY A 39 -10.24 -0.32 1.98
N ASP A 40 -10.39 -0.42 3.30
CA ASP A 40 -10.45 0.73 4.18
C ASP A 40 -9.34 0.94 5.21
N PRO A 41 -8.14 1.21 4.69
CA PRO A 41 -7.28 0.16 4.20
C PRO A 41 -6.99 -0.86 5.32
N HIS A 42 -7.38 -2.10 5.08
CA HIS A 42 -6.75 -3.25 5.72
C HIS A 42 -5.37 -3.45 5.10
N ILE A 43 -4.37 -3.75 5.91
CA ILE A 43 -3.00 -3.97 5.46
C ILE A 43 -2.50 -5.27 6.07
N LEU A 44 -2.20 -6.26 5.23
CA LEU A 44 -1.46 -7.46 5.59
C LEU A 44 0.03 -7.15 5.38
N VAL A 45 0.81 -7.15 6.46
CA VAL A 45 2.24 -6.80 6.46
C VAL A 45 3.12 -7.95 5.95
N PHE A 46 4.41 -7.68 5.68
CA PHE A 46 5.33 -8.66 5.09
C PHE A 46 5.63 -9.90 5.95
N ASP A 47 5.59 -9.80 7.29
CA ASP A 47 5.84 -10.94 8.19
C ASP A 47 4.62 -11.86 8.38
N ASP A 48 3.70 -11.84 7.40
CA ASP A 48 2.66 -12.81 7.06
C ASP A 48 1.72 -13.27 8.19
N ARG A 49 1.58 -12.51 9.27
CA ARG A 49 0.62 -12.83 10.35
C ARG A 49 -0.08 -11.63 10.98
N VAL A 50 0.34 -10.42 10.63
CA VAL A 50 -0.26 -9.21 11.18
C VAL A 50 -1.05 -8.48 10.12
N GLN A 51 -2.31 -8.24 10.45
CA GLN A 51 -3.12 -7.29 9.73
C GLN A 51 -3.26 -6.06 10.60
N ILE A 52 -2.92 -4.91 10.04
CA ILE A 52 -3.18 -3.60 10.63
C ILE A 52 -4.26 -2.89 9.83
N ARG A 53 -4.73 -1.77 10.38
CA ARG A 53 -5.71 -0.90 9.74
C ARG A 53 -5.30 0.54 9.91
N MET A 54 -5.24 1.29 8.82
CA MET A 54 -4.74 2.67 8.81
C MET A 54 -5.82 3.66 8.39
N LEU A 55 -6.58 4.13 9.37
CA LEU A 55 -7.74 4.99 9.14
C LEU A 55 -7.43 6.49 9.07
N ASP A 56 -6.19 6.86 9.41
CA ASP A 56 -5.74 8.24 9.34
C ASP A 56 -5.66 8.73 7.89
N HIS A 57 -5.95 10.01 7.70
CA HIS A 57 -5.77 10.69 6.41
C HIS A 57 -4.41 11.37 6.37
N GLY A 58 -3.75 11.31 5.21
CA GLY A 58 -2.42 11.90 5.02
C GLY A 58 -1.56 11.08 4.08
N VAL A 59 -0.28 11.46 3.97
CA VAL A 59 0.73 10.70 3.23
C VAL A 59 1.62 9.94 4.20
N PHE A 60 1.72 8.62 4.04
CA PHE A 60 2.48 7.76 4.92
C PHE A 60 3.46 6.89 4.13
N TRP A 61 4.54 6.49 4.79
CA TRP A 61 5.44 5.47 4.25
C TRP A 61 4.75 4.11 4.28
N VAL A 62 4.56 3.53 3.10
CA VAL A 62 4.17 2.12 2.94
C VAL A 62 5.41 1.23 3.06
N VAL A 63 6.48 1.62 2.36
CA VAL A 63 7.82 1.05 2.49
C VAL A 63 8.83 2.19 2.45
N ARG A 64 9.76 2.19 3.39
CA ARG A 64 10.91 3.07 3.45
C ARG A 64 12.17 2.23 3.68
N ALA A 65 13.07 2.28 2.72
CA ALA A 65 14.41 1.73 2.80
C ALA A 65 15.42 2.74 2.24
N SER A 66 16.72 2.43 2.31
CA SER A 66 17.79 3.27 1.76
C SER A 66 17.62 3.57 0.26
N CYS A 67 17.25 2.55 -0.52
CA CYS A 67 17.12 2.65 -1.98
C CYS A 67 15.68 2.83 -2.47
N VAL A 68 14.69 2.34 -1.71
CA VAL A 68 13.30 2.20 -2.11
C VAL A 68 12.40 3.04 -1.21
N GLY A 69 11.59 3.91 -1.81
CA GLY A 69 10.55 4.66 -1.14
C GLY A 69 9.20 4.41 -1.81
N ILE A 70 8.21 4.00 -1.02
CA ILE A 70 6.82 3.85 -1.43
C ILE A 70 5.95 4.60 -0.43
N GLN A 71 5.18 5.56 -0.91
CA GLN A 71 4.25 6.35 -0.12
C GLN A 71 2.83 6.15 -0.61
N ALA A 72 1.87 6.06 0.31
CA ALA A 72 0.45 6.09 -0.01
C ALA A 72 -0.19 7.34 0.56
N GLN A 73 -1.06 7.96 -0.23
CA GLN A 73 -2.00 8.94 0.29
C GLN A 73 -3.28 8.22 0.72
N TYR A 74 -3.60 8.26 2.00
CA TYR A 74 -4.91 7.86 2.51
C TYR A 74 -5.83 9.06 2.61
N GLY A 75 -7.09 8.87 2.27
CA GLY A 75 -8.09 9.92 2.32
C GLY A 75 -9.51 9.38 2.25
N PRO A 76 -10.50 10.28 2.24
CA PRO A 76 -11.90 9.90 2.41
C PRO A 76 -12.41 8.96 1.30
N GLY A 77 -13.03 7.85 1.71
CA GLY A 77 -13.72 6.90 0.85
C GLY A 77 -15.20 7.23 0.66
N GLY A 78 -15.71 7.01 -0.56
CA GLY A 78 -17.14 7.12 -0.88
C GLY A 78 -17.79 8.49 -0.62
N ALA A 79 -19.12 8.54 -0.68
CA ALA A 79 -19.89 9.76 -0.45
C ALA A 79 -19.92 10.19 1.04
N LEU A 80 -19.76 9.24 1.96
CA LEU A 80 -19.73 9.47 3.40
C LEU A 80 -18.35 9.89 3.92
N LYS A 81 -17.34 10.01 3.03
CA LYS A 81 -15.96 10.34 3.35
C LYS A 81 -15.29 9.41 4.37
N SER A 82 -15.82 8.20 4.48
CA SER A 82 -15.41 7.19 5.44
C SER A 82 -15.87 5.83 4.93
N PRO A 83 -15.09 4.77 5.21
CA PRO A 83 -13.77 4.81 5.85
C PRO A 83 -12.66 5.32 4.91
N ALA A 84 -11.43 5.52 5.43
CA ALA A 84 -10.31 5.98 4.62
C ALA A 84 -9.97 4.96 3.53
N VAL A 85 -9.46 5.39 2.38
CA VAL A 85 -9.05 4.53 1.26
C VAL A 85 -7.75 5.04 0.66
N ILE A 86 -7.03 4.21 -0.10
CA ILE A 86 -5.82 4.63 -0.81
C ILE A 86 -6.23 5.50 -2.01
N LYS A 87 -5.85 6.78 -1.97
CA LYS A 87 -6.16 7.78 -3.01
C LYS A 87 -5.07 7.90 -4.04
N ALA A 88 -3.83 7.55 -3.71
CA ALA A 88 -2.72 7.50 -4.64
C ALA A 88 -1.53 6.74 -4.04
N LEU A 89 -0.67 6.23 -4.92
CA LEU A 89 0.58 5.55 -4.59
C LEU A 89 1.74 6.22 -5.33
N ALA A 90 2.75 6.68 -4.60
CA ALA A 90 3.99 7.23 -5.17
C ALA A 90 5.15 6.28 -4.88
N ILE A 91 5.93 5.95 -5.90
CA ILE A 91 7.08 5.07 -5.85
C ILE A 91 8.29 5.82 -6.39
N GLY A 92 9.37 5.85 -5.62
CA GLY A 92 10.58 6.61 -5.96
C GLY A 92 11.77 6.19 -5.12
N GLY A 93 12.89 6.87 -5.32
CA GLY A 93 14.15 6.59 -4.63
C GLY A 93 15.29 6.25 -5.58
N ALA A 94 16.47 5.97 -5.02
CA ALA A 94 17.69 5.77 -5.78
C ALA A 94 17.61 4.57 -6.74
N PHE A 95 16.83 3.53 -6.41
CA PHE A 95 16.62 2.37 -7.29
C PHE A 95 15.89 2.72 -8.61
N LEU A 96 15.16 3.84 -8.63
CA LEU A 96 14.55 4.42 -9.84
C LEU A 96 15.34 5.62 -10.36
N GLN A 97 16.62 5.75 -10.00
CA GLN A 97 17.45 6.91 -10.33
C GLN A 97 16.81 8.25 -9.90
N ASN A 98 16.07 8.22 -8.79
CA ASN A 98 15.29 9.33 -8.23
C ASN A 98 14.12 9.82 -9.12
N HIS A 99 13.78 9.07 -10.16
CA HIS A 99 12.49 9.25 -10.83
C HIS A 99 11.34 8.85 -9.91
N THR A 100 10.16 9.41 -10.18
CA THR A 100 8.95 9.11 -9.42
C THR A 100 7.84 8.59 -10.32
N LEU A 101 7.31 7.42 -9.97
CA LEU A 101 6.09 6.86 -10.55
C LEU A 101 4.93 7.14 -9.59
N LEU A 102 3.89 7.82 -10.08
CA LEU A 102 2.68 8.12 -9.33
C LEU A 102 1.48 7.41 -9.98
N VAL A 103 0.71 6.70 -9.17
CA VAL A 103 -0.51 6.00 -9.57
C VAL A 103 -1.71 6.59 -8.83
N GLU A 104 -2.74 6.99 -9.57
CA GLU A 104 -4.01 7.49 -9.02
C GLU A 104 -5.21 6.66 -9.55
N PRO A 105 -6.40 6.78 -8.94
CA PRO A 105 -7.66 6.17 -9.39
C PRO A 105 -8.01 6.48 -10.85
N THR A 106 -8.96 5.72 -11.39
CA THR A 106 -9.31 5.83 -12.82
C THR A 106 -10.21 7.02 -13.16
N VAL A 107 -10.98 7.54 -12.18
CA VAL A 107 -11.77 8.75 -12.36
C VAL A 107 -11.05 9.92 -11.72
N GLY A 108 -10.71 10.92 -12.54
CA GLY A 108 -10.01 12.13 -12.09
C GLY A 108 -8.52 11.97 -11.82
N GLY A 109 -7.99 10.74 -11.83
CA GLY A 109 -6.57 10.44 -11.62
C GLY A 109 -5.86 9.94 -12.89
N LYS A 110 -4.53 9.98 -12.85
CA LYS A 110 -3.64 9.52 -13.93
C LYS A 110 -2.56 8.58 -13.37
N VAL A 111 -1.78 8.00 -14.28
CA VAL A 111 -0.48 7.40 -13.95
C VAL A 111 0.57 8.30 -14.56
N THR A 112 1.59 8.69 -13.80
CA THR A 112 2.65 9.57 -14.31
C THR A 112 4.04 9.07 -13.97
N TRP A 113 4.96 9.32 -14.89
CA TRP A 113 6.41 9.23 -14.68
C TRP A 113 6.95 10.66 -14.66
N ASP A 114 7.49 11.11 -13.52
CA ASP A 114 7.93 12.50 -13.28
C ASP A 114 6.89 13.55 -13.66
N GLY A 115 5.62 13.27 -13.36
CA GLY A 115 4.50 14.15 -13.68
C GLY A 115 4.01 14.09 -15.13
N VAL A 116 4.75 13.44 -16.04
CA VAL A 116 4.32 13.17 -17.42
C VAL A 116 3.37 11.99 -17.43
N GLN A 117 2.19 12.17 -18.01
CA GLN A 117 1.18 11.11 -18.07
C GLN A 117 1.64 9.96 -18.96
N ILE A 118 1.58 8.74 -18.41
CA ILE A 118 1.81 7.47 -19.09
C ILE A 118 0.53 6.63 -19.05
N LEU A 119 0.50 5.52 -19.79
CA LEU A 119 -0.61 4.55 -19.76
C LEU A 119 -2.01 5.19 -19.98
N SER A 120 -2.09 6.13 -20.92
CA SER A 120 -3.33 6.89 -21.21
C SER A 120 -4.40 6.07 -21.93
N GLY A 121 -4.01 4.98 -22.60
CA GLY A 121 -4.92 3.99 -23.21
C GLY A 121 -5.19 2.79 -22.30
N PHE A 122 -6.24 2.02 -22.63
CA PHE A 122 -6.56 0.77 -21.93
C PHE A 122 -7.00 -0.32 -22.92
N PRO A 123 -6.31 -1.49 -22.96
CA PRO A 123 -5.05 -1.79 -22.27
C PRO A 123 -3.88 -0.96 -22.82
N SER A 124 -2.78 -0.86 -22.07
CA SER A 124 -1.54 -0.22 -22.52
C SER A 124 -0.32 -0.71 -21.74
N ALA A 125 0.88 -0.38 -22.22
CA ALA A 125 2.14 -0.68 -21.55
C ALA A 125 3.07 0.54 -21.58
N PHE A 126 4.00 0.58 -20.64
CA PHE A 126 5.04 1.60 -20.55
C PHE A 126 6.34 0.94 -20.08
N ASP A 127 7.46 1.31 -20.70
CA ASP A 127 8.74 0.71 -20.40
C ASP A 127 9.82 1.80 -20.36
N VAL A 128 10.66 1.73 -19.34
CA VAL A 128 11.92 2.45 -19.22
C VAL A 128 12.96 1.40 -18.91
N ALA A 129 13.86 1.16 -19.87
CA ALA A 129 14.84 0.09 -19.80
C ALA A 129 15.58 0.08 -18.44
N GLY A 130 15.48 -1.05 -17.73
CA GLY A 130 16.13 -1.26 -16.45
C GLY A 130 15.54 -0.51 -15.26
N LEU A 131 14.46 0.27 -15.43
CA LEU A 131 13.81 1.04 -14.35
C LEU A 131 12.34 0.72 -14.16
N VAL A 132 11.58 0.50 -15.24
CA VAL A 132 10.15 0.21 -15.15
C VAL A 132 9.74 -0.67 -16.31
N ASN A 133 9.06 -1.79 -16.02
CA ASN A 133 8.16 -2.44 -16.96
C ASN A 133 6.74 -2.38 -16.39
N ALA A 134 5.84 -1.68 -17.07
CA ALA A 134 4.47 -1.44 -16.61
C ALA A 134 3.45 -1.98 -17.61
N LYS A 135 2.48 -2.76 -17.12
CA LYS A 135 1.37 -3.31 -17.92
C LYS A 135 0.04 -2.91 -17.30
N TYR A 136 -0.82 -2.25 -18.08
CA TYR A 136 -2.16 -1.86 -17.67
C TYR A 136 -3.21 -2.65 -18.45
N HIS A 137 -3.95 -3.51 -17.76
CA HIS A 137 -4.80 -4.55 -18.36
C HIS A 137 -6.06 -4.84 -17.52
N GLY A 138 -6.92 -5.74 -18.01
CA GLY A 138 -8.27 -5.96 -17.46
C GLY A 138 -8.56 -7.38 -16.97
N ASP A 139 -7.54 -8.24 -16.97
CA ASP A 139 -7.60 -9.66 -16.63
C ASP A 139 -6.75 -10.01 -15.40
N GLY A 140 -6.23 -9.01 -14.70
CA GLY A 140 -5.56 -9.20 -13.41
C GLY A 140 -6.49 -9.70 -12.32
N GLU A 141 -5.90 -10.33 -11.30
CA GLU A 141 -6.64 -10.75 -10.12
C GLU A 141 -7.06 -9.56 -9.24
N HIS A 142 -8.23 -9.71 -8.62
CA HIS A 142 -8.69 -8.77 -7.60
C HIS A 142 -7.86 -8.89 -6.34
N ILE A 143 -7.28 -7.78 -5.90
CA ILE A 143 -6.66 -7.64 -4.59
C ILE A 143 -7.73 -7.79 -3.53
N ASP A 144 -8.74 -6.92 -3.51
CA ASP A 144 -9.94 -7.11 -2.68
C ASP A 144 -10.84 -8.23 -3.25
N PRO A 145 -10.92 -9.41 -2.59
CA PRO A 145 -11.79 -10.50 -3.03
C PRO A 145 -13.29 -10.14 -3.00
N GLY A 146 -13.69 -9.16 -2.18
CA GLY A 146 -15.05 -8.63 -2.14
C GLY A 146 -15.48 -7.98 -3.47
N LEU A 147 -14.52 -7.59 -4.31
CA LEU A 147 -14.77 -6.94 -5.59
C LEU A 147 -14.68 -7.87 -6.81
N ARG A 148 -14.52 -9.19 -6.61
CA ARG A 148 -14.38 -10.20 -7.69
C ARG A 148 -15.48 -10.17 -8.76
N GLY A 149 -16.68 -9.69 -8.41
CA GLY A 149 -17.79 -9.55 -9.35
C GLY A 149 -17.68 -8.35 -10.30
N MET A 150 -16.70 -7.46 -10.10
CA MET A 150 -16.53 -6.23 -10.87
C MET A 150 -15.38 -6.34 -11.87
N LYS A 151 -15.46 -5.61 -12.98
CA LYS A 151 -14.35 -5.52 -13.94
C LYS A 151 -13.21 -4.69 -13.34
N VAL A 152 -12.11 -5.35 -13.03
CA VAL A 152 -10.90 -4.69 -12.51
C VAL A 152 -10.08 -4.08 -13.65
N LYS A 153 -9.34 -3.02 -13.32
CA LYS A 153 -8.26 -2.51 -14.16
C LYS A 153 -6.98 -2.60 -13.37
N THR A 154 -6.05 -3.43 -13.82
CA THR A 154 -4.85 -3.79 -13.07
C THR A 154 -3.62 -3.19 -13.72
N LEU A 155 -2.82 -2.50 -12.92
CA LEU A 155 -1.49 -2.04 -13.28
C LEU A 155 -0.46 -2.91 -12.57
N ASP A 156 0.28 -3.72 -13.33
CA ASP A 156 1.45 -4.44 -12.82
C ASP A 156 2.72 -3.68 -13.15
N LEU A 157 3.60 -3.56 -12.16
CA LEU A 157 4.89 -2.89 -12.24
C LEU A 157 5.99 -3.87 -11.83
N ASP A 158 6.91 -4.17 -12.74
CA ASP A 158 8.19 -4.80 -12.44
C ASP A 158 9.26 -3.71 -12.36
N LEU A 159 9.87 -3.58 -11.18
CA LEU A 159 10.86 -2.54 -10.85
C LEU A 159 12.21 -3.16 -10.43
N PRO A 160 13.29 -2.37 -10.35
CA PRO A 160 14.59 -2.85 -9.91
C PRO A 160 14.55 -3.45 -8.51
N LEU A 161 15.61 -4.18 -8.16
CA LEU A 161 15.74 -4.89 -6.88
C LEU A 161 14.66 -5.98 -6.66
N GLY A 162 13.96 -6.40 -7.73
CA GLY A 162 12.90 -7.40 -7.65
C GLY A 162 11.63 -6.89 -6.96
N VAL A 163 11.47 -5.57 -6.83
CA VAL A 163 10.24 -4.97 -6.31
C VAL A 163 9.16 -5.09 -7.40
N ARG A 164 8.06 -5.76 -7.05
CA ARG A 164 6.88 -5.86 -7.90
C ARG A 164 5.70 -5.19 -7.20
N VAL A 165 4.95 -4.38 -7.95
CA VAL A 165 3.76 -3.71 -7.44
C VAL A 165 2.59 -3.96 -8.36
N THR A 166 1.53 -4.55 -7.82
CA THR A 166 0.25 -4.69 -8.52
C THR A 166 -0.73 -3.71 -7.91
N VAL A 167 -1.39 -2.91 -8.75
CA VAL A 167 -2.39 -1.93 -8.34
C VAL A 167 -3.71 -2.21 -9.06
N ASN A 168 -4.75 -2.54 -8.31
CA ASN A 168 -6.11 -2.51 -8.84
C ASN A 168 -6.62 -1.05 -8.78
N ARG A 169 -6.82 -0.44 -9.96
CA ARG A 169 -7.25 0.95 -10.08
C ARG A 169 -8.77 1.01 -10.20
N TRP A 170 -9.44 1.38 -9.11
CA TRP A 170 -10.89 1.60 -9.08
C TRP A 170 -11.24 3.05 -9.46
N PRO A 171 -12.52 3.40 -9.67
CA PRO A 171 -12.93 4.77 -9.93
C PRO A 171 -12.47 5.77 -8.85
N GLY A 172 -12.54 5.39 -7.56
CA GLY A 172 -12.31 6.32 -6.45
C GLY A 172 -11.17 5.98 -5.49
N HIS A 173 -10.53 4.82 -5.64
CA HIS A 173 -9.47 4.34 -4.76
C HIS A 173 -8.54 3.35 -5.48
N LEU A 174 -7.50 2.90 -4.79
CA LEU A 174 -6.58 1.85 -5.19
C LEU A 174 -6.63 0.71 -4.17
N ASP A 175 -6.47 -0.52 -4.65
CA ASP A 175 -5.92 -1.60 -3.82
C ASP A 175 -4.51 -1.91 -4.33
N VAL A 176 -3.59 -2.23 -3.43
CA VAL A 176 -2.16 -2.33 -3.72
C VAL A 176 -1.60 -3.63 -3.15
N LEU A 177 -0.80 -4.32 -3.95
CA LEU A 177 0.02 -5.44 -3.53
C LEU A 177 1.48 -5.10 -3.83
N VAL A 178 2.33 -5.11 -2.81
CA VAL A 178 3.79 -4.94 -2.94
C VAL A 178 4.43 -6.28 -2.63
N ALA A 179 5.18 -6.82 -3.58
CA ALA A 179 6.01 -8.00 -3.39
C ALA A 179 7.48 -7.60 -3.52
N MET A 180 8.27 -7.85 -2.48
CA MET A 180 9.70 -7.51 -2.47
C MET A 180 10.46 -8.38 -1.48
N ARG A 181 11.79 -8.34 -1.54
CA ARG A 181 12.67 -9.02 -0.57
C ARG A 181 13.08 -8.07 0.56
N PRO A 182 13.55 -8.59 1.70
CA PRO A 182 14.21 -7.74 2.69
C PRO A 182 15.44 -7.08 2.07
N LEU A 183 15.55 -5.76 2.18
CA LEU A 183 16.63 -4.97 1.59
C LEU A 183 17.83 -4.83 2.55
N PRO A 184 19.06 -4.68 2.04
CA PRO A 184 20.21 -4.36 2.88
C PRO A 184 20.00 -3.05 3.64
N GLY A 185 20.27 -3.07 4.94
CA GLY A 185 19.99 -1.94 5.84
C GLY A 185 18.56 -1.91 6.41
N GLY A 186 17.72 -2.87 6.01
CA GLY A 186 16.34 -2.99 6.49
C GLY A 186 15.36 -2.09 5.74
N GLN A 187 14.08 -2.29 6.04
CA GLN A 187 12.98 -1.45 5.62
C GLN A 187 11.99 -1.29 6.77
N ASP A 188 11.08 -0.33 6.65
CA ASP A 188 9.94 -0.18 7.56
C ASP A 188 8.84 0.66 6.90
N GLY A 189 7.67 0.75 7.52
CA GLY A 189 6.50 1.43 6.97
C GLY A 189 5.22 0.68 7.33
N HIS A 190 4.10 1.06 6.73
CA HIS A 190 2.83 0.37 7.00
C HIS A 190 2.83 -1.10 6.54
N CYS A 191 3.78 -1.51 5.69
CA CYS A 191 3.99 -2.91 5.35
C CYS A 191 4.88 -3.67 6.35
N GLY A 192 5.25 -3.05 7.47
CA GLY A 192 6.11 -3.65 8.47
C GLY A 192 7.61 -3.58 8.14
N ASN A 193 8.44 -4.01 9.09
CA ASN A 193 9.90 -3.95 8.95
C ASN A 193 10.52 -5.17 8.25
N PHE A 194 9.71 -6.22 8.05
CA PHE A 194 10.06 -7.45 7.34
C PHE A 194 11.32 -8.15 7.89
N ASN A 195 11.41 -8.25 9.23
CA ASN A 195 12.54 -8.83 9.93
C ASN A 195 12.32 -10.32 10.33
N GLY A 196 11.13 -10.86 10.07
CA GLY A 196 10.71 -12.22 10.42
C GLY A 196 10.02 -12.33 11.79
N ASP A 197 9.81 -11.21 12.49
CA ASP A 197 9.11 -11.12 13.77
C ASP A 197 7.80 -10.34 13.62
N PRO A 198 6.66 -11.03 13.41
CA PRO A 198 5.38 -10.36 13.30
C PRO A 198 4.96 -9.63 14.59
N SER A 199 5.53 -9.95 15.74
CA SER A 199 5.08 -9.35 17.01
C SER A 199 5.40 -7.86 17.13
N ASP A 200 6.31 -7.35 16.29
CA ASP A 200 6.68 -5.94 16.28
C ASP A 200 5.99 -5.12 15.18
N ASP A 201 5.15 -5.72 14.34
CA ASP A 201 4.47 -5.04 13.21
C ASP A 201 3.01 -4.65 13.50
N THR A 202 2.70 -4.36 14.77
CA THR A 202 1.41 -3.73 15.13
C THR A 202 1.37 -2.27 14.66
N ALA A 203 0.16 -1.72 14.46
CA ALA A 203 -0.01 -0.33 14.03
C ALA A 203 0.67 0.66 14.98
N GLU A 204 0.58 0.39 16.28
CA GLU A 204 1.20 1.21 17.33
C GLU A 204 2.72 1.19 17.25
N LEU A 205 3.32 0.01 17.10
CA LEU A 205 4.78 -0.14 17.03
C LEU A 205 5.34 0.40 15.72
N ILE A 206 4.65 0.20 14.59
CA ILE A 206 4.99 0.84 13.32
C ILE A 206 4.94 2.36 13.47
N SER A 207 3.89 2.93 14.05
CA SER A 207 3.78 4.37 14.27
C SER A 207 4.88 4.92 15.19
N GLN A 208 5.31 4.16 16.20
CA GLN A 208 6.44 4.55 17.06
C GLN A 208 7.77 4.63 16.29
N ARG A 209 8.00 3.74 15.32
CA ARG A 209 9.23 3.71 14.51
C ARG A 209 9.20 4.72 13.36
N MET A 210 8.05 4.86 12.70
CA MET A 210 7.89 5.62 11.46
C MET A 210 7.33 7.02 11.65
N GLY A 211 6.71 7.30 12.79
CA GLY A 211 5.99 8.54 13.06
C GLY A 211 4.57 8.52 12.48
N ALA A 212 3.98 9.71 12.37
CA ALA A 212 2.65 9.91 11.81
C ALA A 212 2.74 10.14 10.30
N GLU A 213 2.84 11.39 9.83
CA GLU A 213 2.84 11.70 8.40
C GLU A 213 4.24 11.93 7.84
N VAL A 214 4.45 11.60 6.56
CA VAL A 214 5.67 11.94 5.82
C VAL A 214 5.86 13.47 5.82
N PRO A 215 7.02 13.97 6.28
CA PRO A 215 7.33 15.40 6.23
C PRO A 215 7.30 15.92 4.80
N GLY A 216 6.87 17.18 4.61
CA GLY A 216 6.77 17.80 3.28
C GLY A 216 8.06 17.76 2.46
N SER A 217 9.22 17.79 3.11
CA SER A 217 10.55 17.69 2.48
C SER A 217 10.90 16.30 1.94
N GLU A 218 10.17 15.26 2.36
CA GLU A 218 10.39 13.87 1.99
C GLU A 218 9.28 13.32 1.08
N LEU A 219 8.29 14.14 0.71
CA LEU A 219 7.19 13.72 -0.15
C LEU A 219 7.70 13.37 -1.55
N LEU A 220 7.30 12.19 -2.01
CA LEU A 220 7.40 11.79 -3.41
C LEU A 220 6.27 12.41 -4.26
N PHE A 221 5.22 12.90 -3.61
CA PHE A 221 4.11 13.57 -4.28
C PHE A 221 4.50 14.99 -4.72
N PRO A 222 4.03 15.45 -5.90
CA PRO A 222 4.23 16.83 -6.32
C PRO A 222 3.71 17.83 -5.28
N ALA A 223 4.33 18.99 -5.15
CA ALA A 223 3.87 20.04 -4.22
C ALA A 223 2.43 20.53 -4.48
N THR A 224 1.93 20.35 -5.71
CA THR A 224 0.54 20.63 -6.11
C THR A 224 -0.44 19.55 -5.68
N PHE A 225 0.05 18.39 -5.26
CA PHE A 225 -0.75 17.32 -4.68
C PHE A 225 -1.26 17.80 -3.34
N ARG A 226 -2.54 18.19 -3.33
CA ARG A 226 -3.18 18.79 -2.17
C ARG A 226 -3.20 17.74 -1.06
N GLN A 227 -2.33 17.89 -0.05
CA GLN A 227 -2.50 17.16 1.19
C GLN A 227 -3.89 17.52 1.72
N THR A 228 -4.75 16.52 1.86
CA THR A 228 -6.03 16.70 2.54
C THR A 228 -5.71 17.27 3.92
N PRO A 229 -6.32 18.38 4.36
CA PRO A 229 -6.06 18.94 5.67
C PRO A 229 -6.15 17.83 6.73
N THR A 230 -5.12 17.75 7.57
CA THR A 230 -4.74 16.65 8.47
C THR A 230 -5.71 16.36 9.63
N ARG A 231 -7.00 16.69 9.50
CA ARG A 231 -7.97 16.62 10.60
C ARG A 231 -9.41 16.31 10.20
N ASP A 232 -9.64 15.49 9.17
CA ASP A 232 -10.86 14.69 9.21
C ASP A 232 -10.53 13.52 10.16
N ILE A 233 -11.00 13.61 11.41
CA ILE A 233 -10.75 12.61 12.47
C ILE A 233 -11.10 11.23 11.91
N ALA A 234 -10.14 10.32 11.91
CA ALA A 234 -10.37 8.91 11.59
C ALA A 234 -11.56 8.43 12.42
N MET A 235 -12.62 7.96 11.76
CA MET A 235 -13.80 7.48 12.46
C MET A 235 -13.41 6.32 13.38
N THR A 236 -13.98 6.28 14.57
CA THR A 236 -13.84 5.21 15.53
C THR A 236 -15.17 4.48 15.70
N LEU A 237 -15.16 3.31 16.34
CA LEU A 237 -16.41 2.61 16.66
C LEU A 237 -17.36 3.44 17.55
N ASP A 238 -16.88 4.47 18.24
CA ASP A 238 -17.71 5.35 19.07
C ASP A 238 -18.54 6.33 18.22
N ASP A 239 -18.09 6.61 16.99
CA ASP A 239 -18.85 7.38 16.00
C ASP A 239 -20.03 6.56 15.39
N CYS A 240 -20.08 5.25 15.67
CA CYS A 240 -21.19 4.40 15.25
C CYS A 240 -22.34 4.46 16.25
N ALA A 241 -23.49 5.00 15.81
CA ALA A 241 -24.70 5.10 16.62
C ALA A 241 -25.03 3.79 17.38
N PRO A 242 -25.36 3.82 18.69
CA PRO A 242 -25.44 2.63 19.53
C PRO A 242 -26.34 1.51 18.99
N LYS A 243 -27.49 1.85 18.41
CA LYS A 243 -28.41 0.88 17.78
C LYS A 243 -27.76 0.18 16.57
N ARG A 244 -27.00 0.92 15.77
CA ARG A 244 -26.27 0.38 14.61
C ARG A 244 -25.12 -0.50 15.07
N ARG A 245 -24.31 -0.05 16.04
CA ARG A 245 -23.21 -0.83 16.63
C ARG A 245 -23.69 -2.15 17.24
N ALA A 246 -24.80 -2.13 17.98
CA ALA A 246 -25.40 -3.35 18.54
C ALA A 246 -25.91 -4.33 17.45
N LYS A 247 -26.45 -3.80 16.34
CA LYS A 247 -26.87 -4.62 15.20
C LYS A 247 -25.64 -5.21 14.47
N ALA A 248 -24.60 -4.41 14.26
CA ALA A 248 -23.33 -4.81 13.67
C ALA A 248 -22.67 -5.94 14.48
N ALA A 249 -22.54 -5.78 15.79
CA ALA A 249 -21.97 -6.79 16.69
C ALA A 249 -22.70 -8.14 16.59
N LYS A 250 -24.04 -8.14 16.55
CA LYS A 250 -24.84 -9.35 16.38
C LYS A 250 -24.64 -10.02 15.02
N LEU A 251 -24.45 -9.23 13.95
CA LEU A 251 -24.19 -9.76 12.62
C LEU A 251 -22.80 -10.40 12.57
N CYS A 252 -21.78 -9.69 13.04
CA CYS A 252 -20.39 -10.16 13.07
C CYS A 252 -20.20 -11.40 13.96
N GLN A 253 -20.80 -11.43 15.15
CA GLN A 253 -20.75 -12.61 16.05
C GLN A 253 -21.35 -13.87 15.40
N ARG A 254 -22.36 -13.73 14.53
CA ARG A 254 -22.98 -14.87 13.83
C ARG A 254 -22.11 -15.38 12.67
N SER A 255 -21.29 -14.50 12.09
CA SER A 255 -20.33 -14.85 11.04
C SER A 255 -19.08 -15.52 11.63
N SER A 256 -18.56 -15.00 12.74
CA SER A 256 -17.37 -15.51 13.42
C SER A 256 -17.55 -16.92 13.98
N SER A 257 -18.76 -17.32 14.40
CA SER A 257 -19.02 -18.69 14.89
C SER A 257 -18.96 -19.78 13.81
N ARG A 258 -18.73 -19.43 12.53
CA ARG A 258 -18.67 -20.39 11.41
C ARG A 258 -17.29 -20.57 10.79
N SER A 259 -16.34 -19.68 11.07
CA SER A 259 -14.93 -19.81 10.67
C SER A 259 -14.18 -18.69 11.39
N MET A 260 -13.26 -19.00 12.31
CA MET A 260 -12.30 -18.02 12.81
C MET A 260 -10.91 -18.56 12.54
N SER A 261 -10.13 -17.81 11.77
CA SER A 261 -8.67 -17.88 11.77
C SER A 261 -8.15 -16.74 12.64
N GLU A 262 -6.97 -16.95 13.22
CA GLU A 262 -6.26 -15.94 14.00
C GLU A 262 -6.10 -14.64 13.17
N GLY A 263 -6.63 -13.53 13.70
CA GLY A 263 -6.31 -12.18 13.23
C GLY A 263 -7.45 -11.32 12.66
N ALA A 264 -8.67 -11.80 12.40
CA ALA A 264 -9.82 -10.90 12.12
C ALA A 264 -10.51 -10.59 13.45
N SER A 265 -10.43 -9.35 13.93
CA SER A 265 -11.06 -9.00 15.20
C SER A 265 -12.58 -8.80 15.02
N LEU A 266 -13.37 -9.11 16.04
CA LEU A 266 -14.81 -8.80 16.03
C LEU A 266 -15.04 -7.29 15.82
N GLU A 267 -14.09 -6.46 16.23
CA GLU A 267 -14.17 -5.00 16.15
C GLU A 267 -14.03 -4.48 14.71
N ASP A 268 -13.13 -5.06 13.91
CA ASP A 268 -12.95 -4.70 12.48
C ASP A 268 -14.24 -4.95 11.70
N CYS A 269 -14.79 -6.17 11.81
CA CYS A 269 -16.08 -6.50 11.21
C CYS A 269 -17.20 -5.54 11.67
N VAL A 270 -17.25 -5.20 12.96
CA VAL A 270 -18.26 -4.27 13.48
C VAL A 270 -18.08 -2.88 12.87
N PHE A 271 -16.84 -2.44 12.71
CA PHE A 271 -16.50 -1.16 12.10
C PHE A 271 -16.96 -1.12 10.64
N ASP A 272 -16.66 -2.15 9.85
CA ASP A 272 -17.09 -2.23 8.46
C ASP A 272 -18.61 -2.20 8.33
N VAL A 273 -19.33 -2.92 9.19
CA VAL A 273 -20.78 -2.87 9.17
C VAL A 273 -21.32 -1.49 9.60
N CYS A 274 -20.62 -0.84 10.52
CA CYS A 274 -20.93 0.50 11.02
C CYS A 274 -20.70 1.60 9.99
N PHE A 275 -19.75 1.48 9.08
CA PHE A 275 -19.39 2.58 8.18
C PHE A 275 -19.52 2.23 6.69
N ALA A 276 -19.34 0.97 6.31
CA ALA A 276 -19.43 0.50 4.93
C ALA A 276 -20.73 -0.29 4.62
N GLY A 277 -21.30 -1.06 5.56
CA GLY A 277 -22.62 -1.72 5.40
C GLY A 277 -22.74 -3.17 5.86
N ALA A 278 -23.96 -3.70 5.95
CA ALA A 278 -24.22 -5.03 6.55
C ALA A 278 -23.63 -6.23 5.78
N GLN A 279 -23.35 -6.06 4.48
CA GLN A 279 -22.73 -7.09 3.64
C GLN A 279 -21.31 -7.47 4.11
N TYR A 280 -20.58 -6.51 4.69
CA TYR A 280 -19.21 -6.71 5.13
C TYR A 280 -19.07 -7.64 6.35
N ALA A 281 -20.19 -7.97 7.02
CA ALA A 281 -20.19 -8.85 8.19
C ALA A 281 -19.66 -10.27 7.93
N ARG A 282 -19.67 -10.74 6.68
CA ARG A 282 -19.11 -12.04 6.26
C ARG A 282 -17.86 -11.90 5.41
N GLU A 283 -17.69 -10.76 4.76
CA GLU A 283 -16.61 -10.53 3.81
C GLU A 283 -15.28 -10.42 4.55
N ASP A 284 -15.20 -9.70 5.67
CA ASP A 284 -13.94 -9.48 6.42
C ASP A 284 -13.20 -10.80 6.76
N THR A 285 -13.89 -11.80 7.31
CA THR A 285 -13.26 -13.08 7.67
C THR A 285 -12.85 -13.92 6.44
N VAL A 286 -13.69 -13.96 5.40
CA VAL A 286 -13.44 -14.77 4.20
C VAL A 286 -12.37 -14.13 3.33
N VAL A 287 -12.42 -12.80 3.19
CA VAL A 287 -11.45 -11.98 2.47
C VAL A 287 -10.07 -12.14 3.10
N LYS A 288 -9.96 -12.00 4.43
CA LYS A 288 -8.69 -12.18 5.12
C LYS A 288 -8.09 -13.58 4.89
N GLN A 289 -8.88 -14.64 5.02
CA GLN A 289 -8.40 -16.01 4.78
C GLN A 289 -7.93 -16.20 3.33
N GLN A 290 -8.68 -15.68 2.36
CA GLN A 290 -8.31 -15.76 0.95
C GLN A 290 -7.04 -14.96 0.65
N MET A 291 -6.82 -13.85 1.35
CA MET A 291 -5.61 -13.04 1.22
C MET A 291 -4.39 -13.70 1.82
N GLN A 292 -4.52 -14.29 3.01
CA GLN A 292 -3.43 -15.07 3.60
C GLN A 292 -3.01 -16.23 2.69
N GLN A 293 -3.98 -17.00 2.18
CA GLN A 293 -3.72 -18.06 1.21
C GLN A 293 -3.05 -17.55 -0.07
N ARG A 294 -3.41 -16.35 -0.52
CA ARG A 294 -2.80 -15.73 -1.69
C ARG A 294 -1.35 -15.37 -1.43
N VAL A 295 -1.04 -14.77 -0.28
CA VAL A 295 0.34 -14.43 0.11
C VAL A 295 1.19 -15.69 0.17
N GLU A 296 0.68 -16.76 0.80
CA GLU A 296 1.35 -18.07 0.82
C GLU A 296 1.60 -18.64 -0.60
N SER A 297 0.63 -18.49 -1.51
CA SER A 297 0.78 -18.94 -2.90
C SER A 297 1.83 -18.16 -3.70
N ILE A 298 1.91 -16.84 -3.46
CA ILE A 298 2.90 -15.96 -4.09
C ILE A 298 4.29 -16.28 -3.57
N ALA A 299 4.42 -16.52 -2.26
CA ALA A 299 5.70 -16.92 -1.65
C ALA A 299 6.21 -18.28 -2.17
N ALA A 300 5.32 -19.17 -2.60
CA ALA A 300 5.65 -20.49 -3.12
C ALA A 300 5.98 -20.53 -4.64
N SER A 301 5.83 -19.40 -5.35
CA SER A 301 5.98 -19.29 -6.81
C SER A 301 7.30 -18.63 -7.23
#